data_AF-A0A501PAP4-F1
#
_entry.id   AF-A0A501PAP4-F1
#
_cell.length_a   1.000
_cell.length_b   1.000
_cell.length_c   1.000
_cell.angle_alpha   90.00
_cell.angle_beta   90.00
_cell.angle_gamma   90.00
#
_symmetry.space_group_name_H-M   'P 1'
#
loop_
_entity.id
_entity.type
_entity.pdbx_description
1 polymer ?
#
loop_
_entity_poly.entity_id
_entity_poly.type
_entity_poly.pdbx_seq_one_letter_code
_entity_poly.pdbx_strand_id
1 'polypeptide(L)'
;MTKAIVKILMGVFAVFLMAETASATIYSVNRTIGAGGVTGTITTDGTLGALSAGNVTDWNLLLDDGSTTFNLLGNGSVGDNSDLLISGAAFIATATDLWFDFAAQGFALFQNPTNGSGINWWCLEGPSSGCTGFGQGESVVTTSPALGEHVLYTTRQIISGEAVDADEPAMLGLLALGLGGLLLGRRRKA
;
A
#
# COMPACT_ATOMS: atom_id res chain seq x y z
N MET A 1 -17.44 3.46 70.74
CA MET A 1 -16.12 3.86 70.19
C MET A 1 -15.45 2.58 69.68
N THR A 2 -14.89 2.47 68.46
CA THR A 2 -14.63 3.49 67.42
C THR A 2 -14.38 2.84 66.05
N LYS A 3 -14.92 3.47 64.98
CA LYS A 3 -14.44 3.49 63.58
C LYS A 3 -14.54 2.21 62.71
N ALA A 4 -15.30 2.35 61.62
CA ALA A 4 -15.20 1.57 60.38
C ALA A 4 -13.95 1.99 59.56
N ILE A 5 -13.57 1.15 58.57
CA ILE A 5 -12.60 1.32 57.45
C ILE A 5 -12.18 -0.13 57.06
N VAL A 6 -12.13 -0.61 55.81
CA VAL A 6 -12.33 0.01 54.49
C VAL A 6 -12.93 -1.03 53.51
N LYS A 7 -13.73 -0.57 52.54
CA LYS A 7 -14.15 -1.39 51.39
C LYS A 7 -13.00 -1.50 50.39
N ILE A 8 -12.41 -2.68 50.19
CA ILE A 8 -11.50 -2.91 49.06
C ILE A 8 -12.37 -3.20 47.83
N LEU A 9 -12.61 -2.18 47.01
CA LEU A 9 -13.13 -2.37 45.65
C LEU A 9 -12.06 -3.12 44.84
N MET A 10 -12.39 -4.32 44.37
CA MET A 10 -11.68 -4.92 43.24
C MET A 10 -12.02 -4.11 41.97
N GLY A 11 -11.16 -3.17 41.62
CA GLY A 11 -11.23 -2.48 40.34
C GLY A 11 -10.74 -3.40 39.22
N VAL A 12 -11.68 -3.98 38.46
CA VAL A 12 -11.34 -4.68 37.21
C VAL A 12 -11.02 -3.63 36.15
N PHE A 13 -9.73 -3.33 35.98
CA PHE A 13 -9.24 -2.47 34.92
C PHE A 13 -9.21 -3.28 33.61
N ALA A 14 -10.35 -3.31 32.91
CA ALA A 14 -10.46 -3.96 31.61
C ALA A 14 -9.67 -3.14 30.56
N VAL A 15 -8.41 -3.53 30.35
CA VAL A 15 -7.59 -3.01 29.24
C VAL A 15 -8.17 -3.57 27.94
N PHE A 16 -9.05 -2.80 27.31
CA PHE A 16 -9.42 -3.00 25.92
C PHE A 16 -8.19 -2.66 25.06
N LEU A 17 -7.43 -3.69 24.70
CA LEU A 17 -6.57 -3.65 23.53
C LEU A 17 -7.47 -3.44 22.33
N MET A 18 -7.58 -2.20 21.86
CA MET A 18 -8.12 -1.94 20.54
C MET A 18 -7.10 -2.47 19.54
N ALA A 19 -7.37 -3.66 19.02
CA ALA A 19 -6.72 -4.10 17.80
C ALA A 19 -7.22 -3.17 16.70
N GLU A 20 -6.37 -2.26 16.23
CA GLU A 20 -6.59 -1.61 14.94
C GLU A 20 -6.64 -2.73 13.90
N THR A 21 -7.81 -2.94 13.32
CA THR A 21 -7.94 -3.73 12.11
C THR A 21 -7.15 -2.99 11.05
N ALA A 22 -5.97 -3.50 10.71
CA ALA A 22 -5.14 -2.94 9.66
C ALA A 22 -6.00 -2.84 8.39
N SER A 23 -6.34 -1.60 8.01
CA SER A 23 -7.22 -1.34 6.90
C SER A 23 -6.43 -1.45 5.61
N ALA A 24 -7.02 -2.05 4.57
CA ALA A 24 -6.37 -2.09 3.28
C ALA A 24 -6.37 -0.67 2.69
N THR A 25 -5.19 -0.16 2.34
CA THR A 25 -5.04 1.18 1.75
C THR A 25 -4.79 1.02 0.25
N ILE A 26 -5.67 1.59 -0.57
CA ILE A 26 -5.55 1.55 -2.04
C ILE A 26 -5.00 2.89 -2.51
N TYR A 27 -3.87 2.88 -3.23
CA TYR A 27 -3.24 4.09 -3.76
C TYR A 27 -3.35 4.14 -5.29
N SER A 28 -3.66 5.32 -5.85
CA SER A 28 -3.78 5.51 -7.30
C SER A 28 -2.44 5.83 -7.94
N VAL A 29 -1.99 4.96 -8.85
CA VAL A 29 -0.75 5.11 -9.63
C VAL A 29 -1.06 5.88 -10.92
N ASN A 30 -0.28 6.93 -11.19
CA ASN A 30 -0.28 7.66 -12.46
C ASN A 30 1.12 8.21 -12.72
N ARG A 31 1.93 7.47 -13.49
CA ARG A 31 3.33 7.76 -13.82
C ARG A 31 3.48 8.05 -15.29
N THR A 32 4.31 9.05 -15.62
CA THR A 32 4.81 9.28 -16.98
C THR A 32 6.30 8.98 -16.99
N ILE A 33 6.72 8.05 -17.82
CA ILE A 33 8.09 7.54 -17.89
C ILE A 33 8.51 7.64 -19.37
N GLY A 34 9.31 8.65 -19.70
CA GLY A 34 9.71 8.93 -21.08
C GLY A 34 8.50 9.22 -21.97
N ALA A 35 8.32 8.43 -23.04
CA ALA A 35 7.15 8.46 -23.91
C ALA A 35 5.95 7.62 -23.40
N GLY A 36 6.16 6.76 -22.40
CA GLY A 36 5.19 5.83 -21.84
C GLY A 36 4.78 6.16 -20.40
N GLY A 37 4.28 5.16 -19.68
CA GLY A 37 3.82 5.35 -18.30
C GLY A 37 3.24 4.12 -17.64
N VAL A 38 2.74 4.33 -16.42
CA VAL A 38 2.04 3.31 -15.62
C VAL A 38 0.82 3.96 -14.98
N THR A 39 -0.34 3.34 -15.13
CA THR A 39 -1.60 3.80 -14.51
C THR A 39 -2.32 2.65 -13.83
N GLY A 40 -3.01 2.90 -12.72
CA GLY A 40 -3.77 1.86 -12.02
C GLY A 40 -3.75 2.01 -10.51
N THR A 41 -3.72 0.90 -9.77
CA THR A 41 -3.76 0.88 -8.30
C THR A 41 -2.77 -0.10 -7.68
N ILE A 42 -2.28 0.24 -6.48
CA ILE A 42 -1.56 -0.66 -5.57
C ILE A 42 -2.33 -0.69 -4.25
N THR A 43 -2.58 -1.87 -3.71
CA THR A 43 -3.23 -2.08 -2.41
C THR A 43 -2.18 -2.55 -1.41
N THR A 44 -2.18 -1.99 -0.20
CA THR A 44 -1.35 -2.44 0.92
C THR A 44 -2.19 -2.96 2.08
N ASP A 45 -1.53 -3.59 3.05
CA ASP A 45 -2.10 -4.01 4.34
C ASP A 45 -2.26 -2.87 5.36
N GLY A 46 -2.03 -1.61 4.97
CA GLY A 46 -2.04 -0.45 5.86
C GLY A 46 -0.72 -0.22 6.63
N THR A 47 0.32 -1.01 6.39
CA THR A 47 1.67 -0.76 6.96
C THR A 47 2.23 0.57 6.47
N LEU A 48 2.68 1.40 7.41
CA LEU A 48 3.32 2.69 7.12
C LEU A 48 4.85 2.62 7.30
N GLY A 49 5.57 3.43 6.54
CA GLY A 49 7.04 3.38 6.49
C GLY A 49 7.54 2.47 5.36
N ALA A 50 8.75 1.92 5.52
CA ALA A 50 9.36 1.07 4.49
C ALA A 50 8.58 -0.25 4.34
N LEU A 51 8.14 -0.55 3.12
CA LEU A 51 7.35 -1.74 2.79
C LEU A 51 8.23 -2.93 2.43
N SER A 52 7.72 -4.13 2.73
CA SER A 52 8.16 -5.38 2.12
C SER A 52 7.13 -5.89 1.11
N ALA A 53 7.49 -6.88 0.28
CA ALA A 53 6.55 -7.51 -0.66
C ALA A 53 5.28 -8.04 0.02
N GLY A 54 5.39 -8.55 1.26
CA GLY A 54 4.23 -9.05 2.01
C GLY A 54 3.27 -7.97 2.52
N ASN A 55 3.65 -6.69 2.45
CA ASN A 55 2.77 -5.57 2.82
C ASN A 55 1.95 -5.03 1.64
N VAL A 56 2.29 -5.44 0.41
CA VAL A 56 1.53 -5.10 -0.79
C VAL A 56 0.64 -6.31 -1.11
N THR A 57 -0.67 -6.11 -1.01
CA THR A 57 -1.66 -7.20 -1.01
C THR A 57 -2.28 -7.45 -2.38
N ASP A 58 -2.35 -6.43 -3.24
CA ASP A 58 -2.84 -6.53 -4.62
C ASP A 58 -2.31 -5.36 -5.48
N TRP A 59 -2.35 -5.50 -6.80
CA TRP A 59 -2.13 -4.40 -7.74
C TRP A 59 -2.81 -4.67 -9.09
N ASN A 60 -3.17 -3.60 -9.78
CA ASN A 60 -3.74 -3.64 -11.13
C ASN A 60 -3.13 -2.46 -11.89
N LEU A 61 -2.15 -2.73 -12.74
CA LEU A 61 -1.24 -1.73 -13.31
C LEU A 61 -1.12 -1.87 -14.81
N LEU A 62 -1.75 -0.94 -15.54
CA LEU A 62 -1.61 -0.78 -16.97
C LEU A 62 -0.28 -0.10 -17.29
N LEU A 63 0.65 -0.90 -17.82
CA LEU A 63 1.89 -0.44 -18.43
C LEU A 63 1.62 0.05 -19.85
N ASP A 64 2.33 1.10 -20.26
CA ASP A 64 2.38 1.62 -21.64
C ASP A 64 3.83 2.01 -21.97
N ASP A 65 4.40 1.49 -23.06
CA ASP A 65 5.72 1.90 -23.57
C ASP A 65 5.65 2.97 -24.67
N GLY A 66 4.47 3.55 -24.90
CA GLY A 66 4.19 4.49 -25.98
C GLY A 66 3.83 3.82 -27.31
N SER A 67 3.93 2.49 -27.41
CA SER A 67 3.54 1.70 -28.59
C SER A 67 2.61 0.53 -28.26
N THR A 68 2.71 -0.03 -27.05
CA THR A 68 2.05 -1.26 -26.62
C THR A 68 1.68 -1.15 -25.15
N THR A 69 0.59 -1.81 -24.76
CA THR A 69 0.12 -1.83 -23.38
C THR A 69 0.01 -3.25 -22.83
N PHE A 70 0.21 -3.38 -21.52
CA PHE A 70 0.04 -4.65 -20.81
C PHE A 70 -0.46 -4.39 -19.39
N ASN A 71 -1.37 -5.22 -18.89
CA ASN A 71 -1.87 -5.08 -17.52
C ASN A 71 -1.20 -6.09 -16.58
N LEU A 72 -0.49 -5.60 -15.57
CA LEU A 72 0.04 -6.41 -14.47
C LEU A 72 -1.03 -6.55 -13.39
N LEU A 73 -1.43 -7.79 -13.11
CA LEU A 73 -2.40 -8.17 -12.10
C LEU A 73 -1.68 -8.91 -10.96
N GLY A 74 -1.89 -8.43 -9.74
CA GLY A 74 -1.24 -8.85 -8.52
C GLY A 74 -2.06 -9.78 -7.64
N ASN A 75 -1.50 -10.11 -6.48
CA ASN A 75 -1.83 -11.27 -5.63
C ASN A 75 -3.21 -11.24 -4.91
N GLY A 76 -4.15 -10.43 -5.38
CA GLY A 76 -5.55 -10.39 -4.93
C GLY A 76 -6.57 -10.24 -6.07
N SER A 77 -6.11 -10.18 -7.31
CA SER A 77 -6.93 -9.94 -8.50
C SER A 77 -7.60 -11.23 -9.02
N VAL A 78 -8.41 -11.10 -10.08
CA VAL A 78 -8.93 -12.27 -10.81
C VAL A 78 -8.14 -12.41 -12.10
N GLY A 79 -7.18 -13.35 -12.11
CA GLY A 79 -6.34 -13.64 -13.28
C GLY A 79 -4.90 -13.16 -13.14
N ASP A 80 -4.37 -13.17 -11.91
CA ASP A 80 -3.00 -12.79 -11.53
C ASP A 80 -1.97 -13.32 -12.51
N ASN A 81 -1.12 -12.42 -12.97
CA ASN A 81 -0.18 -12.66 -14.06
C ASN A 81 1.22 -12.07 -13.79
N SER A 82 1.46 -11.61 -12.56
CA SER A 82 2.69 -10.91 -12.21
C SER A 82 3.07 -11.09 -10.76
N ASP A 83 4.34 -10.86 -10.47
CA ASP A 83 4.94 -11.05 -9.15
C ASP A 83 5.69 -9.77 -8.71
N LEU A 84 5.79 -9.57 -7.40
CA LEU A 84 6.38 -8.38 -6.78
C LEU A 84 7.60 -8.74 -5.94
N LEU A 85 8.75 -8.21 -6.35
CA LEU A 85 9.96 -8.24 -5.53
C LEU A 85 10.28 -6.84 -5.01
N ILE A 86 10.47 -6.73 -3.69
CA ILE A 86 10.98 -5.51 -3.05
C ILE A 86 12.30 -5.86 -2.36
N SER A 87 13.30 -4.99 -2.54
CA SER A 87 14.60 -5.07 -1.89
C SER A 87 14.99 -3.72 -1.30
N GLY A 88 15.63 -3.73 -0.13
CA GLY A 88 15.98 -2.51 0.60
C GLY A 88 14.79 -1.88 1.32
N ALA A 89 14.89 -0.58 1.58
CA ALA A 89 13.89 0.22 2.31
C ALA A 89 13.46 1.48 1.54
N ALA A 90 13.69 1.50 0.23
CA ALA A 90 13.43 2.64 -0.63
C ALA A 90 11.93 2.84 -0.94
N PHE A 91 11.13 1.75 -0.93
CA PHE A 91 9.69 1.80 -1.17
C PHE A 91 8.93 2.03 0.14
N ILE A 92 8.18 3.12 0.22
CA ILE A 92 7.69 3.68 1.49
C ILE A 92 6.21 4.07 1.37
N ALA A 93 5.38 3.61 2.30
CA ALA A 93 4.00 4.06 2.45
C ALA A 93 3.85 5.20 3.46
N THR A 94 2.98 6.15 3.15
CA THR A 94 2.33 7.06 4.10
C THR A 94 0.83 6.79 4.13
N ALA A 95 0.10 7.48 5.02
CA ALA A 95 -1.36 7.41 5.06
C ALA A 95 -2.05 7.97 3.79
N THR A 96 -1.30 8.58 2.86
CA THR A 96 -1.84 9.27 1.67
C THR A 96 -1.20 8.85 0.35
N ASP A 97 0.05 8.39 0.38
CA ASP A 97 0.89 8.22 -0.81
C ASP A 97 1.82 7.00 -0.69
N LEU A 98 2.24 6.46 -1.84
CA LEU A 98 3.46 5.64 -1.89
C LEU A 98 4.60 6.49 -2.46
N TRP A 99 5.78 6.30 -1.91
CA TRP A 99 7.01 6.96 -2.29
C TRP A 99 8.07 5.93 -2.66
N PHE A 100 8.95 6.30 -3.59
CA PHE A 100 10.20 5.58 -3.80
C PHE A 100 11.38 6.54 -3.61
N ASP A 101 12.29 6.18 -2.70
CA ASP A 101 13.53 6.93 -2.44
C ASP A 101 14.65 6.47 -3.38
N PHE A 102 14.70 7.06 -4.56
CA PHE A 102 15.73 6.74 -5.55
C PHE A 102 17.16 7.00 -5.06
N ALA A 103 17.38 7.78 -3.99
CA ALA A 103 18.71 7.96 -3.42
C ALA A 103 19.17 6.79 -2.52
N ALA A 104 18.24 5.93 -2.09
CA ALA A 104 18.52 4.78 -1.24
C ALA A 104 18.83 3.52 -2.06
N GLN A 105 19.58 2.58 -1.48
CA GLN A 105 19.76 1.25 -2.08
C GLN A 105 18.45 0.45 -2.01
N GLY A 106 18.10 -0.22 -3.11
CA GLY A 106 16.90 -1.05 -3.18
C GLY A 106 16.14 -0.89 -4.49
N PHE A 107 15.09 -1.70 -4.65
CA PHE A 107 14.18 -1.62 -5.79
C PHE A 107 12.79 -2.12 -5.42
N ALA A 108 11.79 -1.68 -6.20
CA ALA A 108 10.47 -2.27 -6.25
C ALA A 108 10.20 -2.72 -7.70
N LEU A 109 9.86 -4.00 -7.86
CA LEU A 109 9.88 -4.72 -9.13
C LEU A 109 8.53 -5.44 -9.32
N PHE A 110 7.69 -4.91 -10.21
CA PHE A 110 6.44 -5.55 -10.64
C PHE A 110 6.67 -6.21 -12.00
N GLN A 111 6.53 -7.54 -12.11
CA GLN A 111 6.96 -8.26 -13.31
C GLN A 111 6.12 -9.50 -13.64
N ASN A 112 5.65 -9.57 -14.89
CA ASN A 112 5.04 -10.77 -15.49
C ASN A 112 6.12 -11.74 -16.04
N PRO A 113 5.91 -13.07 -15.97
CA PRO A 113 4.93 -13.76 -15.13
C PRO A 113 5.41 -13.91 -13.67
N THR A 114 6.74 -13.90 -13.48
CA THR A 114 7.44 -14.09 -12.21
C THR A 114 8.70 -13.24 -12.20
N ASN A 115 9.23 -12.92 -11.01
CA ASN A 115 10.51 -12.20 -10.93
C ASN A 115 11.67 -13.06 -11.49
N GLY A 116 12.56 -12.45 -12.28
CA GLY A 116 13.63 -13.14 -13.02
C GLY A 116 13.55 -13.02 -14.55
N SER A 117 12.65 -12.19 -15.06
CA SER A 117 12.42 -11.78 -16.45
C SER A 117 11.74 -12.81 -17.39
N GLY A 118 10.50 -12.50 -17.84
CA GLY A 118 9.74 -13.38 -18.74
C GLY A 118 8.90 -12.79 -19.91
N ILE A 119 8.53 -11.51 -20.04
CA ILE A 119 8.62 -10.32 -19.18
C ILE A 119 7.32 -9.48 -19.35
N ASN A 120 7.12 -8.45 -18.52
CA ASN A 120 6.40 -7.17 -18.75
C ASN A 120 6.43 -6.47 -17.40
N TRP A 121 6.96 -5.25 -17.33
CA TRP A 121 7.77 -4.86 -16.19
C TRP A 121 7.75 -3.36 -15.93
N TRP A 122 7.39 -2.96 -14.70
CA TRP A 122 7.72 -1.66 -14.12
C TRP A 122 8.74 -1.85 -12.98
N CYS A 123 9.86 -1.12 -13.01
CA CYS A 123 10.77 -1.05 -11.88
C CYS A 123 11.07 0.38 -11.47
N LEU A 124 11.13 0.57 -10.16
CA LEU A 124 11.74 1.71 -9.50
C LEU A 124 13.02 1.22 -8.82
N GLU A 125 14.19 1.68 -9.26
CA GLU A 125 15.48 1.23 -8.75
C GLU A 125 16.37 2.36 -8.23
N GLY A 126 16.98 2.14 -7.06
CA GLY A 126 18.03 2.97 -6.52
C GLY A 126 19.41 2.69 -7.14
N PRO A 127 20.49 3.30 -6.65
CA PRO A 127 21.81 3.12 -7.21
C PRO A 127 22.25 1.66 -7.15
N SER A 128 22.92 1.17 -8.21
CA SER A 128 23.48 -0.19 -8.26
C SER A 128 22.51 -1.34 -7.94
N SER A 129 21.20 -1.13 -8.12
CA SER A 129 20.16 -2.10 -7.71
C SER A 129 19.82 -3.11 -8.81
N GLY A 130 19.95 -2.73 -10.09
CA GLY A 130 20.16 -3.66 -11.19
C GLY A 130 18.90 -4.22 -11.84
N CYS A 131 17.77 -3.50 -11.79
CA CYS A 131 16.56 -3.91 -12.51
C CYS A 131 16.77 -3.90 -14.03
N THR A 132 17.22 -2.76 -14.56
CA THR A 132 17.29 -2.52 -16.00
C THR A 132 18.69 -2.59 -16.58
N GLY A 133 19.72 -2.44 -15.73
CA GLY A 133 21.09 -2.18 -16.16
C GLY A 133 21.36 -0.74 -16.59
N PHE A 134 20.35 0.15 -16.66
CA PHE A 134 20.55 1.60 -16.85
C PHE A 134 20.94 2.32 -15.55
N GLY A 135 20.70 1.68 -14.41
CA GLY A 135 21.00 2.21 -13.08
C GLY A 135 19.82 2.96 -12.48
N GLN A 136 20.13 3.89 -11.59
CA GLN A 136 19.18 4.61 -10.72
C GLN A 136 18.06 5.31 -11.51
N GLY A 137 16.80 4.89 -11.36
CA GLY A 137 15.68 5.49 -12.07
C GLY A 137 14.41 4.63 -12.07
N GLU A 138 13.41 5.09 -12.82
CA GLU A 138 12.13 4.43 -13.03
C GLU A 138 12.00 3.99 -14.48
N SER A 139 11.45 2.80 -14.72
CA SER A 139 11.42 2.15 -16.04
C SER A 139 10.13 1.38 -16.29
N VAL A 140 9.66 1.38 -17.53
CA VAL A 140 8.51 0.59 -17.99
C VAL A 140 8.83 -0.16 -19.28
N VAL A 141 8.43 -1.43 -19.35
CA VAL A 141 8.72 -2.36 -20.44
C VAL A 141 7.49 -3.23 -20.73
N THR A 142 6.95 -3.19 -21.95
CA THR A 142 5.87 -4.08 -22.43
C THR A 142 6.37 -5.12 -23.46
N THR A 143 7.65 -5.46 -23.33
CA THR A 143 8.47 -6.51 -23.98
C THR A 143 8.91 -6.37 -25.43
N SER A 144 10.14 -5.87 -25.57
CA SER A 144 11.28 -6.51 -26.27
C SER A 144 11.14 -6.79 -27.78
N PRO A 145 12.07 -6.29 -28.63
CA PRO A 145 13.47 -5.96 -28.31
C PRO A 145 13.74 -4.49 -27.97
N ALA A 146 12.70 -3.66 -27.80
CA ALA A 146 12.90 -2.29 -27.33
C ALA A 146 13.47 -2.28 -25.91
N LEU A 147 14.49 -1.45 -25.71
CA LEU A 147 14.86 -0.96 -24.38
C LEU A 147 13.69 -0.07 -23.94
N GLY A 148 12.88 -0.53 -23.00
CA GLY A 148 11.68 0.20 -22.59
C GLY A 148 12.01 1.57 -22.00
N GLU A 149 10.99 2.41 -21.88
CA GLU A 149 11.14 3.79 -21.44
C GLU A 149 11.74 3.86 -20.03
N HIS A 150 12.67 4.80 -19.82
CA HIS A 150 13.39 4.97 -18.56
C HIS A 150 13.66 6.45 -18.26
N VAL A 151 13.44 6.84 -17.00
CA VAL A 151 13.68 8.19 -16.48
C VAL A 151 14.59 8.12 -15.25
N LEU A 152 15.69 8.88 -15.31
CA LEU A 152 16.60 9.05 -14.18
C LEU A 152 15.93 9.88 -13.07
N TYR A 153 15.83 9.30 -11.88
CA TYR A 153 15.46 10.00 -10.66
C TYR A 153 16.59 9.84 -9.64
N THR A 154 17.01 10.95 -9.01
CA THR A 154 18.11 10.94 -8.02
C THR A 154 17.64 11.25 -6.60
N THR A 155 16.35 11.54 -6.43
CA THR A 155 15.71 11.95 -5.17
C THR A 155 14.36 11.26 -5.05
N ARG A 156 13.84 11.20 -3.82
CA ARG A 156 12.54 10.60 -3.52
C ARG A 156 11.39 11.21 -4.33
N GLN A 157 10.60 10.36 -4.98
CA GLN A 157 9.38 10.74 -5.71
C GLN A 157 8.15 10.14 -5.03
N ILE A 158 7.01 10.84 -5.13
CA ILE A 158 5.68 10.24 -4.99
C ILE A 158 5.44 9.38 -6.23
N ILE A 159 4.98 8.15 -6.06
CA ILE A 159 4.71 7.19 -7.16
C ILE A 159 3.23 6.83 -7.26
N SER A 160 2.46 7.07 -6.19
CA SER A 160 1.00 7.04 -6.19
C SER A 160 0.47 8.08 -5.19
N GLY A 161 -0.67 8.70 -5.52
CA GLY A 161 -1.35 9.65 -4.65
C GLY A 161 -2.79 9.21 -4.39
N GLU A 162 -3.42 9.86 -3.41
CA GLU A 162 -4.79 9.57 -2.95
C GLU A 162 -4.96 8.10 -2.53
N ALA A 163 -4.47 7.80 -1.33
CA ALA A 163 -4.98 6.70 -0.53
C ALA A 163 -6.50 6.83 -0.36
N VAL A 164 -7.23 5.80 -0.80
CA VAL A 164 -8.61 5.57 -0.35
C VAL A 164 -8.61 4.40 0.63
N ASP A 165 -9.11 4.65 1.84
CA ASP A 165 -9.30 3.61 2.85
C ASP A 165 -10.41 2.65 2.38
N ALA A 166 -10.10 1.36 2.31
CA ALA A 166 -11.04 0.33 1.90
C ALA A 166 -12.04 0.00 3.04
N ASP A 167 -13.11 0.78 3.10
CA ASP A 167 -14.26 0.71 4.01
C ASP A 167 -13.99 1.02 5.51
N GLU A 168 -14.90 1.81 6.12
CA GLU A 168 -14.96 2.08 7.57
C GLU A 168 -16.09 1.27 8.26
N PRO A 169 -15.96 -0.05 8.48
CA PRO A 169 -17.01 -0.82 9.16
C PRO A 169 -17.22 -0.41 10.63
N ALA A 170 -16.24 0.24 11.27
CA ALA A 170 -16.27 0.62 12.69
C ALA A 170 -17.22 1.80 13.00
N MET A 171 -17.32 2.78 12.09
CA MET A 171 -18.14 4.00 12.29
C MET A 171 -19.63 3.67 12.42
N LEU A 172 -20.12 2.73 11.61
CA LEU A 172 -21.51 2.24 11.68
C LEU A 172 -21.81 1.54 13.02
N GLY A 173 -20.86 0.77 13.55
CA GLY A 173 -20.99 0.10 14.85
C GLY A 173 -21.15 1.08 16.01
N LEU A 174 -20.29 2.11 16.06
CA LEU A 174 -20.34 3.16 17.09
C LEU A 174 -21.60 4.03 16.96
N LEU A 175 -22.01 4.38 15.75
CA LEU A 175 -23.25 5.13 15.50
C LEU A 175 -24.49 4.34 15.94
N ALA A 176 -24.55 3.04 15.61
CA ALA A 176 -25.64 2.15 16.03
C ALA A 176 -25.71 1.99 17.56
N LEU A 177 -24.57 1.84 18.23
CA LEU A 177 -24.48 1.77 19.69
C LEU A 177 -24.92 3.09 20.36
N GLY A 178 -24.50 4.24 19.82
CA GLY A 178 -24.89 5.57 20.32
C GLY A 178 -26.41 5.81 20.21
N LEU A 179 -26.99 5.50 19.05
CA LEU A 179 -28.44 5.62 18.83
C LEU A 179 -29.25 4.64 19.69
N GLY A 180 -28.78 3.39 19.83
CA GLY A 180 -29.40 2.39 20.71
C GLY A 180 -29.42 2.82 22.18
N GLY A 181 -28.30 3.37 22.67
CA GLY A 181 -28.19 3.90 24.04
C GLY A 181 -29.15 5.06 24.32
N LEU A 182 -29.28 6.00 23.37
CA LEU A 182 -30.20 7.14 23.46
C LEU A 182 -31.68 6.71 23.52
N LEU A 183 -32.07 5.73 22.72
CA LEU A 183 -33.45 5.20 22.70
C LEU A 183 -33.82 4.46 24.00
N LEU A 184 -32.88 3.68 24.55
CA LEU A 184 -33.07 2.98 25.83
C LEU A 184 -33.06 3.95 27.03
N GLY A 185 -32.21 4.98 27.00
CA GLY A 185 -32.16 6.02 28.03
C GLY A 185 -33.47 6.80 28.17
N ARG A 186 -34.20 7.02 27.06
CA ARG A 186 -35.49 7.72 27.04
C ARG A 186 -36.62 6.96 27.73
N ARG A 187 -36.52 5.63 27.91
CA ARG A 187 -37.56 4.79 28.55
C ARG A 187 -37.54 4.77 30.09
N ARG A 188 -36.59 5.44 30.74
CA ARG A 188 -36.46 5.50 32.22
C ARG A 188 -37.03 6.77 32.88
N LYS A 189 -37.81 7.58 32.16
CA LYS A 189 -38.41 8.84 32.66
C LYS A 189 -39.93 8.97 32.40
N ALA A 190 -40.62 7.85 32.31
CA ALA A 190 -42.08 7.75 32.33
C ALA A 190 -42.49 6.84 33.50
#